data_AF-A0A7J2XA47-F1
#
_entry.id   AF-A0A7J2XA47-F1
#
_cell.length_a   1.000
_cell.length_b   1.000
_cell.length_c   1.000
_cell.angle_alpha   90.00
_cell.angle_beta   90.00
_cell.angle_gamma   90.00
#
_symmetry.space_group_name_H-M   'P 1'
#
loop_
_entity.id
_entity.type
_entity.pdbx_description
1 polymer ?
#
loop_
_entity_poly.entity_id
_entity_poly.type
_entity_poly.pdbx_seq_one_letter_code
_entity_poly.pdbx_strand_id
1 'polypeptide(L)'
;GFILDKITEEPIKAVKVTLYNNTDNFVEYTDENGYYEIKTSPGTYTIKLEKIDYKSYTDTLQLPEEEVYWYNKSLQPLNIPPRIKIIKPEYGRLYIEDRDVFPFLTGKIFVIGKITISVSAFSEAGIDRVEFRIDNGPKLVDRKPPYEKLWWYSTMGKHTVNIKAYDKYGVSNEISVEIIKIG
;
A
#
# COMPACT_ATOMS: atom_id res chain seq x y z
N GLY A 1 -8.26 4.73 -26.17
CA GLY A 1 -8.95 3.71 -25.36
C GLY A 1 -8.97 4.12 -23.89
N PHE A 2 -9.61 3.34 -23.03
CA PHE A 2 -9.65 3.56 -21.58
C PHE A 2 -9.07 2.38 -20.80
N ILE A 3 -8.26 2.67 -19.79
CA ILE A 3 -7.70 1.69 -18.87
C ILE A 3 -8.31 1.86 -17.47
N LEU A 4 -8.98 0.83 -16.99
CA LEU A 4 -9.67 0.82 -15.69
C LEU A 4 -9.04 -0.17 -14.71
N ASP A 5 -9.33 0.02 -13.44
CA ASP A 5 -9.04 -0.95 -12.39
C ASP A 5 -10.02 -2.12 -12.47
N LYS A 6 -9.53 -3.36 -12.44
CA LYS A 6 -10.39 -4.55 -12.52
C LYS A 6 -11.24 -4.78 -11.26
N ILE A 7 -10.86 -4.22 -10.12
CA ILE A 7 -11.52 -4.37 -8.83
C ILE A 7 -12.45 -3.18 -8.56
N THR A 8 -11.94 -1.95 -8.67
CA THR A 8 -12.73 -0.75 -8.32
C THR A 8 -13.54 -0.20 -9.50
N GLU A 9 -13.25 -0.65 -10.72
CA GLU A 9 -13.81 -0.12 -11.98
C GLU A 9 -13.47 1.37 -12.24
N GLU A 10 -12.63 1.97 -11.41
CA GLU A 10 -12.19 3.36 -11.55
C GLU A 10 -11.13 3.50 -12.64
N PRO A 11 -11.03 4.69 -13.28
CA PRO A 11 -9.97 4.96 -14.25
C PRO A 11 -8.58 4.94 -13.62
N ILE A 12 -7.61 4.35 -14.33
CA ILE A 12 -6.22 4.32 -13.88
C ILE A 12 -5.42 5.40 -14.59
N LYS A 13 -4.99 6.43 -13.86
CA LYS A 13 -4.06 7.45 -14.32
C LYS A 13 -2.64 6.92 -14.50
N ALA A 14 -1.90 7.44 -15.47
CA ALA A 14 -0.47 7.21 -15.68
C ALA A 14 -0.09 5.72 -15.84
N VAL A 15 -0.94 4.94 -16.50
CA VAL A 15 -0.55 3.64 -17.06
C VAL A 15 0.34 3.91 -18.27
N LYS A 16 1.53 3.32 -18.31
CA LYS A 16 2.39 3.37 -19.49
C LYS A 16 1.79 2.46 -20.55
N VAL A 17 1.37 3.03 -21.67
CA VAL A 17 0.86 2.33 -22.85
C VAL A 17 1.96 2.33 -23.91
N THR A 18 2.55 1.18 -24.17
CA THR A 18 3.54 1.01 -25.23
C THR A 18 2.89 0.26 -26.39
N LEU A 19 2.89 0.85 -27.58
CA LEU A 19 2.41 0.21 -28.81
C LEU A 19 3.57 0.09 -29.78
N TYR A 20 3.95 -1.12 -30.16
CA TYR A 20 5.15 -1.33 -30.97
C TYR A 20 5.01 -2.49 -31.95
N ASN A 21 5.79 -2.43 -33.02
CA ASN A 21 6.02 -3.53 -33.96
C ASN A 21 7.53 -3.61 -34.24
N ASN A 22 7.95 -4.19 -35.37
CA ASN A 22 9.38 -4.31 -35.73
C ASN A 22 10.02 -2.99 -36.17
N THR A 23 9.24 -1.96 -36.48
CA THR A 23 9.66 -0.69 -37.09
C THR A 23 9.32 0.50 -36.22
N ASP A 24 8.15 0.49 -35.59
CA ASP A 24 7.58 1.59 -34.82
C ASP A 24 7.49 1.23 -33.34
N ASN A 25 7.65 2.23 -32.48
CA ASN A 25 7.50 2.11 -31.03
C ASN A 25 6.98 3.42 -30.44
N PHE A 26 5.74 3.41 -29.96
CA PHE A 26 5.05 4.54 -29.37
C PHE A 26 4.88 4.30 -27.87
N VAL A 27 5.06 5.35 -27.08
CA VAL A 27 4.87 5.32 -25.63
C VAL A 27 3.99 6.49 -25.25
N GLU A 28 2.85 6.19 -24.63
CA GLU A 28 1.93 7.17 -24.09
C GLU A 28 1.55 6.82 -22.64
N TYR A 29 0.89 7.76 -21.97
CA TYR A 29 0.41 7.57 -20.60
C TYR A 29 -1.06 7.93 -20.50
N THR A 30 -1.82 7.13 -19.74
CA THR A 30 -3.22 7.47 -19.49
C THR A 30 -3.37 8.74 -18.66
N ASP A 31 -4.39 9.54 -18.98
CA ASP A 31 -4.75 10.75 -18.24
C ASP A 31 -5.50 10.44 -16.92
N GLU A 32 -6.04 11.45 -16.25
CA GLU A 32 -6.79 11.29 -14.99
C GLU A 32 -8.07 10.45 -15.14
N ASN A 33 -8.63 10.40 -16.36
CA ASN A 33 -9.81 9.62 -16.70
C ASN A 33 -9.45 8.24 -17.27
N GLY A 34 -8.17 7.83 -17.18
CA GLY A 34 -7.70 6.55 -17.69
C GLY A 34 -7.66 6.49 -19.22
N TYR A 35 -7.85 7.61 -19.91
CA TYR A 35 -7.89 7.70 -21.35
C TYR A 35 -6.48 7.80 -21.94
N TYR A 36 -6.27 7.17 -23.10
CA TYR A 36 -5.07 7.30 -23.91
C TYR A 36 -5.41 7.29 -25.40
N GLU A 37 -4.56 7.92 -26.21
CA GLU A 37 -4.65 7.93 -27.67
C GLU A 37 -3.24 7.77 -28.26
N ILE A 38 -3.11 6.92 -29.29
CA ILE A 38 -1.85 6.76 -30.03
C ILE A 38 -2.20 6.88 -31.51
N LYS A 39 -1.52 7.79 -32.22
CA LYS A 39 -1.63 7.95 -33.67
C LYS A 39 -0.61 7.06 -34.34
N THR A 40 -1.07 6.19 -35.24
CA THR A 40 -0.21 5.19 -35.89
C THR A 40 -0.76 4.80 -37.26
N SER A 41 0.09 4.19 -38.09
CA SER A 41 -0.33 3.57 -39.35
C SER A 41 -1.06 2.24 -39.10
N PRO A 42 -1.93 1.80 -40.02
CA PRO A 42 -2.58 0.49 -39.96
C PRO A 42 -1.56 -0.64 -39.92
N GLY A 43 -1.95 -1.78 -39.35
CA GLY A 43 -1.08 -2.96 -39.28
C GLY A 43 -1.15 -3.70 -37.95
N THR A 44 -0.22 -4.63 -37.78
CA THR A 44 -0.15 -5.47 -36.57
C THR A 44 0.82 -4.88 -35.57
N TYR A 45 0.35 -4.62 -34.36
CA TYR A 45 1.14 -4.09 -33.25
C TYR A 45 0.98 -4.95 -32.01
N THR A 46 2.01 -4.98 -31.17
CA THR A 46 1.90 -5.42 -29.79
C THR A 46 1.61 -4.22 -28.91
N ILE A 47 0.56 -4.31 -28.10
CA ILE A 47 0.29 -3.35 -27.03
C ILE A 47 0.77 -3.92 -25.70
N LYS A 48 1.46 -3.11 -24.91
CA LYS A 48 1.91 -3.43 -23.55
C LYS A 48 1.46 -2.34 -22.59
N LEU A 49 0.86 -2.75 -21.49
CA LEU A 49 0.32 -1.87 -20.45
C LEU A 49 1.07 -2.13 -19.14
N GLU A 50 1.68 -1.10 -18.56
CA GLU A 50 2.50 -1.21 -17.36
C GLU A 50 2.19 -0.13 -16.32
N LYS A 51 2.03 -0.55 -15.07
CA LYS A 51 1.95 0.32 -13.90
C LYS A 51 2.41 -0.47 -12.66
N ILE A 52 3.14 0.19 -11.77
CA ILE A 52 3.90 -0.47 -10.69
C ILE A 52 3.04 -1.33 -9.74
N ASP A 53 1.80 -0.91 -9.46
CA ASP A 53 0.85 -1.58 -8.57
C ASP A 53 -0.12 -2.52 -9.30
N TYR A 54 0.12 -2.80 -10.60
CA TYR A 54 -0.72 -3.66 -11.44
C TYR A 54 0.09 -4.75 -12.15
N LYS A 55 -0.58 -5.85 -12.48
CA LYS A 55 -0.02 -6.87 -13.37
C LYS A 55 0.16 -6.28 -14.76
N SER A 56 1.38 -6.36 -15.29
CA SER A 56 1.66 -6.03 -16.69
C SER A 56 0.75 -6.84 -17.61
N TYR A 57 0.27 -6.21 -18.67
CA TYR A 57 -0.56 -6.84 -19.69
C TYR A 57 0.05 -6.63 -21.07
N THR A 58 -0.04 -7.63 -21.93
CA THR A 58 0.42 -7.57 -23.32
C THR A 58 -0.60 -8.26 -24.22
N ASP A 59 -0.81 -7.71 -25.41
CA ASP A 59 -1.70 -8.27 -26.43
C ASP A 59 -1.24 -7.88 -27.84
N THR A 60 -1.74 -8.58 -28.85
CA THR A 60 -1.48 -8.27 -30.26
C THR A 60 -2.74 -7.70 -30.90
N LEU A 61 -2.64 -6.52 -31.48
CA LEU A 61 -3.73 -5.78 -32.12
C LEU A 61 -3.53 -5.77 -33.64
N GLN A 62 -4.63 -5.96 -34.38
CA GLN A 62 -4.70 -5.73 -35.81
C GLN A 62 -5.47 -4.43 -36.04
N LEU A 63 -4.75 -3.36 -36.39
CA LEU A 63 -5.31 -2.03 -36.56
C LEU A 63 -5.73 -1.82 -38.04
N PRO A 64 -7.01 -1.53 -38.30
CA PRO A 64 -7.54 -1.32 -39.65
C PRO A 64 -7.09 0.02 -40.26
N GLU A 65 -7.32 0.18 -41.56
CA GLU A 65 -7.08 1.43 -42.29
C GLU A 65 -8.24 2.42 -42.11
N GLU A 66 -7.90 3.70 -41.91
CA GLU A 66 -8.83 4.85 -41.84
C GLU A 66 -9.91 4.83 -40.73
N GLU A 67 -9.85 3.91 -39.77
CA GLU A 67 -10.80 3.84 -38.65
C GLU A 67 -10.14 4.06 -37.28
N VAL A 68 -10.88 4.73 -36.37
CA VAL A 68 -10.47 4.83 -34.95
C VAL A 68 -10.71 3.49 -34.26
N TYR A 69 -9.63 2.84 -33.85
CA TYR A 69 -9.70 1.58 -33.12
C TYR A 69 -9.76 1.80 -31.61
N TRP A 70 -10.91 1.48 -31.00
CA TRP A 70 -11.10 1.58 -29.55
C TRP A 70 -10.63 0.32 -28.82
N TYR A 71 -9.52 0.42 -28.09
CA TYR A 71 -9.02 -0.66 -27.23
C TYR A 71 -9.13 -0.29 -25.74
N ASN A 72 -10.10 -0.88 -25.04
CA ASN A 72 -10.32 -0.69 -23.61
C ASN A 72 -9.81 -1.90 -22.82
N LYS A 73 -9.28 -1.68 -21.61
CA LYS A 73 -8.79 -2.77 -20.76
C LYS A 73 -8.98 -2.49 -19.28
N SER A 74 -9.24 -3.53 -18.50
CA SER A 74 -9.14 -3.46 -17.04
C SER A 74 -7.90 -4.19 -16.55
N LEU A 75 -7.03 -3.51 -15.81
CA LEU A 75 -5.81 -4.09 -15.24
C LEU A 75 -6.09 -4.67 -13.85
N GLN A 76 -5.49 -5.82 -13.56
CA GLN A 76 -5.58 -6.45 -12.25
C GLN A 76 -4.50 -5.90 -11.32
N PRO A 77 -4.85 -5.36 -10.14
CA PRO A 77 -3.88 -4.95 -9.14
C PRO A 77 -2.97 -6.10 -8.68
N LEU A 78 -1.77 -5.76 -8.26
CA LEU A 78 -0.84 -6.71 -7.65
C LEU A 78 -1.28 -7.03 -6.22
N ASN A 79 -1.26 -8.32 -5.87
CA ASN A 79 -1.55 -8.80 -4.53
C ASN A 79 -0.26 -8.82 -3.69
N ILE A 80 0.27 -7.63 -3.35
CA ILE A 80 1.50 -7.48 -2.57
C ILE A 80 1.13 -6.93 -1.19
N PRO A 81 1.32 -7.70 -0.11
CA PRO A 81 0.99 -7.25 1.24
C PRO A 81 1.76 -5.97 1.65
N PRO A 82 1.13 -5.07 2.43
CA PRO A 82 1.80 -3.91 2.99
C PRO A 82 3.03 -4.26 3.84
N ARG A 83 4.02 -3.35 3.83
CA ARG A 83 5.16 -3.38 4.75
C ARG A 83 4.83 -2.54 5.98
N ILE A 84 5.10 -3.07 7.17
CA ILE A 84 4.88 -2.38 8.45
C ILE A 84 6.20 -2.32 9.20
N LYS A 85 6.54 -1.13 9.72
CA LYS A 85 7.67 -0.91 10.61
C LYS A 85 7.18 -0.21 11.87
N ILE A 86 7.45 -0.81 13.03
CA ILE A 86 7.22 -0.13 14.32
C ILE A 86 8.31 0.93 14.47
N ILE A 87 7.87 2.17 14.67
CA ILE A 87 8.74 3.32 14.93
C ILE A 87 8.87 3.51 16.43
N LYS A 88 7.78 3.30 17.18
CA LYS A 88 7.75 3.35 18.64
C LYS A 88 6.70 2.39 19.19
N PRO A 89 6.98 1.66 20.28
CA PRO A 89 8.27 1.59 20.98
C PRO A 89 9.33 0.75 20.25
N GLU A 90 10.60 1.02 20.52
CA GLU A 90 11.76 0.25 20.04
C GLU A 90 12.21 -0.79 21.07
N TYR A 91 12.68 -1.95 20.60
CA TYR A 91 13.23 -3.00 21.47
C TYR A 91 14.45 -2.51 22.26
N GLY A 92 14.55 -2.96 23.51
CA GLY A 92 15.65 -2.61 24.41
C GLY A 92 15.54 -1.21 24.99
N ARG A 93 14.34 -0.63 25.04
CA ARG A 93 14.09 0.71 25.59
C ARG A 93 13.16 0.65 26.81
N LEU A 94 13.38 1.61 27.71
CA LEU A 94 12.44 1.98 28.76
C LEU A 94 11.77 3.30 28.35
N TYR A 95 10.44 3.32 28.42
CA TYR A 95 9.63 4.52 28.27
C TYR A 95 8.96 4.88 29.59
N ILE A 96 9.00 6.15 29.99
CA ILE A 96 8.28 6.68 31.15
C ILE A 96 7.46 7.88 30.68
N GLU A 97 6.14 7.85 30.88
CA GLU A 97 5.22 8.91 30.42
C GLU A 97 5.45 9.27 28.94
N ASP A 98 5.53 8.24 28.10
CA ASP A 98 5.81 8.32 26.65
C ASP A 98 7.21 8.85 26.25
N ARG A 99 8.08 9.19 27.22
CA ARG A 99 9.47 9.60 26.95
C ARG A 99 10.38 8.38 26.87
N ASP A 100 11.19 8.26 25.81
CA ASP A 100 12.33 7.31 25.80
C ASP A 100 13.37 7.82 26.80
N VAL A 101 13.63 7.03 27.85
CA VAL A 101 14.49 7.49 28.94
C VAL A 101 15.89 6.90 28.85
N PHE A 102 16.07 5.62 28.49
CA PHE A 102 17.39 4.98 28.37
C PHE A 102 17.32 3.63 27.62
N PRO A 103 18.42 3.13 27.03
CA PRO A 103 18.53 1.73 26.63
C PRO A 103 18.46 0.82 27.87
N PHE A 104 17.45 -0.02 27.91
CA PHE A 104 17.29 -1.09 28.87
C PHE A 104 17.70 -2.39 28.16
N LEU A 105 18.98 -2.75 28.28
CA LEU A 105 19.72 -3.75 27.48
C LEU A 105 19.26 -5.22 27.66
N THR A 106 17.97 -5.44 27.89
CA THR A 106 17.36 -6.77 28.02
C THR A 106 16.71 -7.25 26.72
N GLY A 107 16.78 -6.47 25.63
CA GLY A 107 16.10 -6.76 24.36
C GLY A 107 14.56 -6.71 24.43
N LYS A 108 14.01 -6.12 25.50
CA LYS A 108 12.56 -5.99 25.73
C LYS A 108 12.14 -4.53 25.80
N ILE A 109 10.84 -4.28 25.77
CA ILE A 109 10.26 -2.95 25.87
C ILE A 109 9.60 -2.83 27.23
N PHE A 110 10.00 -1.82 28.00
CA PHE A 110 9.38 -1.50 29.28
C PHE A 110 8.68 -0.15 29.21
N VAL A 111 7.51 -0.04 29.82
CA VAL A 111 6.70 1.17 29.84
C VAL A 111 6.17 1.42 31.25
N ILE A 112 6.36 2.65 31.73
CA ILE A 112 5.73 3.17 32.94
C ILE A 112 4.83 4.32 32.51
N GLY A 113 3.53 4.19 32.75
CA GLY A 113 2.49 5.14 32.37
C GLY A 113 1.99 4.97 30.93
N LYS A 114 1.64 6.10 30.30
CA LYS A 114 1.14 6.12 28.93
C LYS A 114 2.26 5.88 27.90
N ILE A 115 1.88 5.35 26.74
CA ILE A 115 2.76 5.26 25.58
C ILE A 115 2.00 5.43 24.28
N THR A 116 2.60 6.11 23.31
CA THR A 116 2.13 6.21 21.93
C THR A 116 2.81 5.14 21.09
N ILE A 117 2.02 4.26 20.50
CA ILE A 117 2.49 3.28 19.52
C ILE A 117 2.46 3.98 18.16
N SER A 118 3.60 4.08 17.50
CA SER A 118 3.74 4.75 16.21
C SER A 118 4.33 3.78 15.19
N VAL A 119 3.72 3.72 14.00
CA VAL A 119 4.14 2.81 12.93
C VAL A 119 4.20 3.51 11.58
N SER A 120 5.11 3.04 10.74
CA SER A 120 5.14 3.36 9.30
C SER A 120 4.56 2.18 8.53
N ALA A 121 3.61 2.44 7.63
CA ALA A 121 3.03 1.45 6.74
C ALA A 121 3.18 1.91 5.27
N PHE A 122 3.52 0.99 4.38
CA PHE A 122 3.69 1.27 2.95
C PHE A 122 3.16 0.12 2.08
N SER A 123 2.45 0.47 1.01
CA SER A 123 2.07 -0.42 -0.09
C SER A 123 2.17 0.37 -1.39
N GLU A 124 2.54 -0.28 -2.49
CA GLU A 124 2.53 0.34 -3.84
C GLU A 124 1.13 0.82 -4.23
N ALA A 125 0.10 0.10 -3.77
CA ALA A 125 -1.30 0.46 -3.95
C ALA A 125 -1.73 1.65 -3.06
N GLY A 126 -0.93 2.05 -2.06
CA GLY A 126 -1.34 2.96 -1.00
C GLY A 126 -2.05 2.25 0.15
N ILE A 127 -1.99 2.85 1.34
CA ILE A 127 -2.59 2.31 2.57
C ILE A 127 -4.01 2.87 2.76
N ASP A 128 -4.99 2.00 3.02
CA ASP A 128 -6.35 2.40 3.43
C ASP A 128 -6.40 2.70 4.93
N ARG A 129 -5.85 1.80 5.75
CA ARG A 129 -5.87 1.92 7.21
C ARG A 129 -4.84 1.05 7.92
N VAL A 130 -4.55 1.42 9.15
CA VAL A 130 -3.84 0.62 10.14
C VAL A 130 -4.76 0.37 11.34
N GLU A 131 -4.89 -0.89 11.72
CA GLU A 131 -5.62 -1.34 12.90
C GLU A 131 -4.62 -1.69 14.01
N PHE A 132 -4.84 -1.14 15.21
CA PHE A 132 -4.11 -1.48 16.42
C PHE A 132 -5.03 -2.24 17.37
N ARG A 133 -4.51 -3.27 18.03
CA ARG A 133 -5.24 -4.01 19.06
C ARG A 133 -4.30 -4.40 20.19
N ILE A 134 -4.61 -3.94 21.40
CA ILE A 134 -3.88 -4.29 22.62
C ILE A 134 -4.57 -5.50 23.23
N ASP A 135 -3.84 -6.61 23.34
CA ASP A 135 -4.34 -7.93 23.76
C ASP A 135 -5.64 -8.30 23.04
N ASN A 136 -6.71 -8.55 23.80
CA ASN A 136 -8.06 -8.85 23.32
C ASN A 136 -8.99 -7.62 23.34
N GLY A 137 -8.42 -6.42 23.45
CA GLY A 137 -9.16 -5.17 23.46
C GLY A 137 -9.81 -4.81 22.11
N PRO A 138 -10.51 -3.68 22.04
CA PRO A 138 -11.13 -3.22 20.80
C PRO A 138 -10.08 -2.90 19.74
N LYS A 139 -10.49 -3.02 18.48
CA LYS A 139 -9.70 -2.54 17.35
C LYS A 139 -9.75 -1.02 17.28
N LEU A 140 -8.59 -0.39 17.22
CA LEU A 140 -8.43 1.05 17.05
C LEU A 140 -7.92 1.32 15.64
N VAL A 141 -8.73 2.01 14.84
CA VAL A 141 -8.42 2.28 13.43
C VAL A 141 -7.73 3.64 13.28
N ASP A 142 -6.71 3.69 12.44
CA ASP A 142 -6.12 4.91 11.93
C ASP A 142 -6.10 4.90 10.40
N ARG A 143 -6.56 5.96 9.76
CA ARG A 143 -6.73 6.06 8.31
C ARG A 143 -5.80 7.09 7.67
N LYS A 144 -5.04 7.84 8.47
CA LYS A 144 -4.16 8.90 7.96
C LYS A 144 -2.81 8.83 8.66
N PRO A 145 -1.69 8.91 7.92
CA PRO A 145 -0.39 9.03 8.55
C PRO A 145 -0.26 10.40 9.26
N PRO A 146 0.52 10.50 10.35
CA PRO A 146 1.26 9.41 11.00
C PRO A 146 0.32 8.42 11.70
N TYR A 147 0.56 7.11 11.54
CA TYR A 147 -0.30 6.07 12.12
C TYR A 147 0.06 5.84 13.58
N GLU A 148 -0.78 6.35 14.48
CA GLU A 148 -0.44 6.41 15.90
C GLU A 148 -1.64 6.06 16.78
N LYS A 149 -1.38 5.33 17.87
CA LYS A 149 -2.35 5.12 18.93
C LYS A 149 -1.76 5.32 20.31
N LEU A 150 -2.38 6.22 21.06
CA LEU A 150 -2.09 6.46 22.47
C LEU A 150 -2.72 5.36 23.32
N TRP A 151 -1.86 4.64 24.03
CA TRP A 151 -2.22 3.77 25.13
C TRP A 151 -2.08 4.53 26.45
N TRP A 152 -3.15 5.20 26.86
CA TRP A 152 -3.14 6.16 27.97
C TRP A 152 -3.27 5.55 29.36
N TYR A 153 -3.91 4.39 29.49
CA TYR A 153 -4.22 3.79 30.79
C TYR A 153 -3.11 2.87 31.29
N SER A 154 -3.00 2.82 32.62
CA SER A 154 -2.11 1.96 33.37
C SER A 154 -2.53 0.50 33.30
N THR A 155 -1.57 -0.38 33.05
CA THR A 155 -1.72 -1.84 33.16
C THR A 155 -0.44 -2.41 33.75
N MET A 156 -0.45 -3.70 34.11
CA MET A 156 0.70 -4.36 34.70
C MET A 156 0.95 -5.68 34.01
N GLY A 157 2.21 -5.95 33.70
CA GLY A 157 2.64 -7.22 33.11
C GLY A 157 2.87 -7.14 31.60
N LYS A 158 2.87 -8.31 30.97
CA LYS A 158 3.12 -8.45 29.53
C LYS A 158 1.85 -8.23 28.75
N HIS A 159 1.98 -7.48 27.67
CA HIS A 159 0.90 -7.22 26.73
C HIS A 159 1.40 -7.34 25.31
N THR A 160 0.52 -7.77 24.41
CA THR A 160 0.81 -7.86 22.99
C THR A 160 0.00 -6.82 22.24
N VAL A 161 0.68 -5.94 21.51
CA VAL A 161 0.03 -5.05 20.55
C VAL A 161 0.11 -5.71 19.18
N ASN A 162 -1.04 -6.00 18.58
CA ASN A 162 -1.15 -6.43 17.19
C ASN A 162 -1.41 -5.21 16.31
N ILE A 163 -0.66 -5.08 15.23
CA ILE A 163 -0.76 -4.00 14.26
C ILE A 163 -0.99 -4.63 12.88
N LYS A 164 -2.10 -4.26 12.25
CA LYS A 164 -2.47 -4.76 10.93
C LYS A 164 -2.69 -3.61 9.95
N ALA A 165 -1.97 -3.59 8.84
CA ALA A 165 -2.15 -2.61 7.79
C ALA A 165 -2.92 -3.22 6.62
N TYR A 166 -3.82 -2.43 6.02
CA TYR A 166 -4.61 -2.78 4.85
C TYR A 166 -4.32 -1.79 3.72
N ASP A 167 -4.13 -2.26 2.51
CA ASP A 167 -4.08 -1.41 1.31
C ASP A 167 -5.50 -1.08 0.78
N LYS A 168 -5.58 -0.26 -0.27
CA LYS A 168 -6.85 0.13 -0.89
C LYS A 168 -7.64 -1.03 -1.51
N TYR A 169 -7.01 -2.18 -1.74
CA TYR A 169 -7.65 -3.39 -2.28
C TYR A 169 -7.98 -4.43 -1.20
N GLY A 170 -7.73 -4.11 0.08
CA GLY A 170 -7.98 -5.00 1.21
C GLY A 170 -6.89 -6.06 1.44
N VAL A 171 -5.78 -6.01 0.70
CA VAL A 171 -4.60 -6.85 1.00
C VAL A 171 -4.01 -6.36 2.32
N SER A 172 -3.64 -7.31 3.19
CA SER A 172 -3.20 -6.96 4.54
C SER A 172 -1.95 -7.71 4.98
N ASN A 173 -1.21 -7.08 5.90
CA ASN A 173 -0.12 -7.68 6.64
C ASN A 173 -0.27 -7.34 8.12
N GLU A 174 0.23 -8.19 9.00
CA GLU A 174 0.09 -8.04 10.45
C GLU A 174 1.44 -8.31 11.14
N ILE A 175 1.74 -7.51 12.15
CA ILE A 175 2.90 -7.68 13.02
C ILE A 175 2.45 -7.51 14.48
N SER A 176 3.27 -7.98 15.41
CA SER A 176 2.99 -7.84 16.84
C SER A 176 4.23 -7.37 17.59
N VAL A 177 4.02 -6.66 18.70
CA VAL A 177 5.08 -6.28 19.64
C VAL A 177 4.65 -6.57 21.07
N GLU A 178 5.56 -7.18 21.84
CA GLU A 178 5.38 -7.40 23.28
C GLU A 178 5.90 -6.19 24.05
N ILE A 179 5.07 -5.68 24.97
CA ILE A 179 5.38 -4.54 25.85
C ILE A 179 5.16 -5.00 27.30
N ILE A 180 6.12 -4.71 28.17
CA ILE A 180 6.00 -4.92 29.61
C ILE A 180 5.60 -3.59 30.27
N LYS A 181 4.37 -3.51 30.77
CA LYS A 181 3.88 -2.37 31.55
C LYS A 181 4.15 -2.57 33.05
N ILE A 182 4.55 -1.50 33.74
CA ILE A 182 4.91 -1.51 35.18
C ILE A 182 3.99 -0.58 36.01
N GLY A 183 2.85 -0.16 35.45
CA GLY A 183 1.94 0.81 36.05
C GLY A 183 1.68 1.99 35.14
#